data_AF-A0AB39PTX2-F1
#
_entry.id   AF-A0AB39PTX2-F1
#
_cell.length_a   1.000
_cell.length_b   1.000
_cell.length_c   1.000
_cell.angle_alpha   90.00
_cell.angle_beta   90.00
_cell.angle_gamma   90.00
#
_symmetry.space_group_name_H-M   'P 1'
#
loop_
_entity.id
_entity.type
_entity.pdbx_description
1 polymer ?
#
loop_
_entity_poly.entity_id
_entity_poly.type
_entity_poly.pdbx_seq_one_letter_code
_entity_poly.pdbx_strand_id
1 'polypeptide(L)' 'MSVRRENPRDDDRRTRALLDAADFAFGRASANGLAAHFEDVVMEGLMNDKAAAAEGAYPPAGHTYPKRG' A
#
# COMPACT_ATOMS: atom_id res chain seq x y z
N MET A 1 30.13 30.14 -6.26
CA MET A 1 29.71 29.13 -5.26
C MET A 1 30.67 27.96 -5.35
N SER A 2 31.56 27.82 -4.36
CA SER A 2 32.47 26.66 -4.30
C SER A 2 31.67 25.44 -3.85
N VAL A 3 31.48 24.48 -4.76
CA VAL A 3 30.88 23.18 -4.41
C VAL A 3 31.92 22.45 -3.60
N ARG A 4 31.83 22.54 -2.27
CA ARG A 4 32.64 21.70 -1.37
C ARG A 4 32.34 20.25 -1.76
N ARG A 5 33.34 19.56 -2.29
CA ARG A 5 33.25 18.13 -2.59
C ARG A 5 32.97 17.42 -1.27
N GLU A 6 31.74 16.97 -1.09
CA GLU A 6 31.33 16.12 0.03
C GLU A 6 32.17 14.84 -0.03
N ASN A 7 32.77 14.45 1.09
CA ASN A 7 33.48 13.18 1.16
C ASN A 7 32.46 12.04 1.39
N PRO A 8 32.79 10.79 1.02
CA PRO A 8 31.86 9.67 1.15
C PRO A 8 31.33 9.44 2.57
N ARG A 9 32.11 9.80 3.60
CA ARG A 9 31.73 9.61 5.00
C ARG A 9 30.67 10.62 5.44
N ASP A 10 30.77 11.86 4.97
CA ASP A 10 29.79 12.90 5.24
C ASP A 10 28.47 12.60 4.53
N ASP A 11 28.55 12.06 3.30
CA ASP A 11 27.39 11.63 2.52
C ASP A 11 26.66 10.44 3.18
N ASP A 12 27.41 9.42 3.63
CA ASP A 12 26.86 8.27 4.36
C ASP A 12 26.20 8.69 5.68
N ARG A 13 26.82 9.61 6.43
CA ARG A 13 26.22 10.18 7.65
C ARG A 13 24.93 10.93 7.36
N ARG A 14 24.91 11.77 6.30
CA ARG A 14 23.73 12.52 5.89
C ARG A 14 22.61 11.59 5.45
N THR A 15 22.95 10.55 4.71
CA THR A 15 22.00 9.52 4.26
C THR A 15 21.39 8.78 5.44
N ARG A 16 22.19 8.34 6.41
CA ARG A 16 21.66 7.69 7.63
C ARG A 16 20.74 8.61 8.42
N ALA A 17 21.10 9.88 8.59
CA ALA A 17 20.25 10.85 9.28
C ALA A 17 18.90 11.08 8.57
N LEU A 18 18.88 11.04 7.23
CA LEU A 18 17.63 11.12 6.45
C LEU A 18 16.78 9.86 6.61
N LEU A 19 17.40 8.68 6.64
CA LEU A 19 16.70 7.42 6.85
C LEU A 19 16.10 7.34 8.26
N ASP A 20 16.86 7.72 9.30
CA ASP A 20 16.37 7.78 10.68
C ASP A 20 15.15 8.72 10.81
N ALA A 21 15.20 9.88 10.13
CA ALA A 21 14.10 10.83 10.10
C ALA A 21 12.88 10.29 9.34
N ALA A 22 13.10 9.54 8.25
CA ALA A 22 12.04 8.88 7.50
C ALA A 22 11.37 7.78 8.34
N ASP A 23 12.14 6.95 9.03
CA ASP A 23 11.62 5.92 9.93
C ASP A 23 10.80 6.54 11.06
N PHE A 24 11.20 7.69 11.60
CA PHE A 24 10.38 8.42 12.56
C PHE A 24 9.09 8.97 11.95
N ALA A 25 9.16 9.53 10.74
CA ALA A 25 8.02 10.14 10.06
C ALA A 25 6.98 9.10 9.58
N PHE A 26 7.43 7.92 9.18
CA PHE A 26 6.60 6.87 8.57
C PHE A 26 6.40 5.64 9.47
N GLY A 27 7.17 5.49 10.55
CA GLY A 27 7.07 4.38 11.51
C GLY A 27 5.84 4.44 12.43
N ARG A 28 5.00 5.46 12.29
CA ARG A 28 3.71 5.50 12.96
C ARG A 28 2.74 4.59 12.20
N ALA A 29 2.38 3.44 12.79
CA ALA A 29 1.22 2.68 12.34
C ALA A 29 0.04 3.66 12.22
N SER A 30 -0.65 3.64 11.07
CA SER A 30 -1.78 4.53 10.81
C SER A 30 -2.74 4.49 11.99
N ALA A 31 -2.74 5.55 12.80
CA ALA A 31 -3.54 5.63 14.02
C ALA A 31 -5.04 5.83 13.72
N ASN A 32 -5.42 5.76 12.45
CA ASN A 32 -6.75 6.11 12.01
C ASN A 32 -7.56 4.83 11.81
N GLY A 33 -8.71 4.76 12.49
CA GLY A 33 -9.71 3.69 12.31
C GLY A 33 -10.18 3.49 10.85
N LEU A 34 -9.78 4.39 9.94
CA LEU A 34 -9.92 4.24 8.49
C LEU A 34 -9.32 2.94 7.95
N ALA A 35 -8.21 2.44 8.52
CA ALA A 35 -7.63 1.17 8.08
C ALA A 35 -8.52 -0.03 8.43
N ALA A 36 -9.13 -0.02 9.63
CA ALA A 36 -10.09 -1.05 10.04
C ALA A 36 -11.38 -0.97 9.22
N HIS A 37 -11.90 0.24 8.99
CA HIS A 37 -13.08 0.43 8.14
C HIS A 37 -12.85 0.04 6.68
N PHE A 38 -11.62 0.26 6.17
CA PHE A 38 -11.26 -0.20 4.84
C PHE A 38 -11.25 -1.72 4.75
N GLU A 39 -10.67 -2.40 5.74
CA GLU A 39 -10.66 -3.86 5.80
C GLU A 39 -12.09 -4.42 5.88
N ASP A 40 -12.94 -3.84 6.72
CA ASP A 40 -14.35 -4.24 6.86
C ASP A 40 -15.11 -4.13 5.54
N VAL A 41 -15.00 -2.99 4.84
CA VAL A 41 -15.69 -2.75 3.55
C VAL A 41 -15.18 -3.70 2.46
N VAL A 42 -13.88 -3.95 2.40
CA VAL A 42 -13.30 -4.87 1.42
C VAL A 42 -13.76 -6.31 1.67
N MET A 43 -13.78 -6.73 2.93
CA MET A 43 -14.21 -8.08 3.31
C MET A 43 -15.70 -8.28 3.09
N GLU A 44 -16.53 -7.27 3.40
CA GLU A 44 -17.97 -7.28 3.08
C GLU A 44 -18.21 -7.41 1.57
N GLY A 45 -17.53 -6.59 0.76
CA GLY A 45 -17.62 -6.66 -0.70
C GLY A 45 -17.23 -8.03 -1.25
N LEU A 46 -16.13 -8.61 -0.75
CA LEU A 46 -15.66 -9.92 -1.20
C LEU A 46 -16.62 -11.06 -0.83
N MET A 47 -17.25 -11.00 0.35
CA MET A 47 -18.22 -12.02 0.76
C MET A 47 -19.50 -11.93 -0.07
N ASN A 48 -19.96 -10.72 -0.38
CA ASN A 48 -21.11 -10.50 -1.25
C ASN A 48 -20.85 -10.97 -2.69
N ASP A 49 -19.67 -10.68 -3.24
CA ASP A 49 -19.28 -11.15 -4.57
C ASP A 49 -19.18 -12.68 -4.64
N LYS A 50 -18.65 -13.33 -3.59
CA LYS A 50 -18.60 -14.79 -3.49
C LYS A 50 -19.98 -15.41 -3.37
N ALA A 51 -20.88 -14.80 -2.59
CA ALA A 51 -22.26 -15.25 -2.47
C ALA A 51 -22.99 -15.14 -3.83
N ALA A 52 -22.85 -14.00 -4.52
CA ALA A 52 -23.39 -13.80 -5.87
C ALA A 52 -22.80 -14.77 -6.89
N ALA A 53 -21.51 -15.10 -6.79
CA ALA A 53 -20.88 -16.12 -7.64
C ALA A 53 -21.40 -17.53 -7.34
N ALA A 54 -21.61 -17.87 -6.06
CA ALA A 54 -22.20 -19.16 -5.66
C ALA A 54 -23.65 -19.32 -6.14
N GLU A 55 -24.39 -18.20 -6.23
CA GLU A 55 -25.75 -18.12 -6.79
C GLU A 55 -25.76 -18.08 -8.34
N GLY A 56 -24.58 -18.03 -8.99
CA GLY A 56 -24.46 -17.97 -10.45
C GLY A 56 -24.79 -16.60 -11.06
N ALA A 57 -24.93 -15.56 -10.25
CA ALA A 57 -25.19 -14.19 -10.69
C ALA A 57 -23.91 -13.45 -11.14
N TYR A 58 -22.73 -13.96 -10.78
CA TYR A 58 -21.44 -13.36 -11.13
C TYR A 58 -20.40 -14.39 -11.63
N PRO A 59 -19.65 -14.11 -12.72
CA PRO A 59 -19.81 -12.95 -13.59
C PRO A 59 -21.12 -13.03 -14.39
N PRO A 60 -21.77 -11.90 -14.71
CA PRO A 60 -22.98 -11.89 -15.52
C PRO A 60 -22.74 -12.59 -16.86
N ALA A 61 -23.77 -13.24 -17.40
CA ALA A 61 -23.67 -13.95 -18.66
C ALA A 61 -23.10 -13.03 -19.77
N GLY A 62 -22.03 -13.48 -20.43
CA GLY A 62 -21.32 -12.72 -21.46
C GLY A 62 -20.14 -11.89 -20.98
N HIS A 63 -19.89 -11.78 -19.67
CA HIS A 63 -18.66 -11.20 -19.14
C HIS A 63 -17.54 -12.24 -19.05
N THR A 64 -16.41 -11.95 -19.69
CA THR A 64 -15.18 -12.73 -19.55
C THR A 64 -14.09 -11.81 -19.00
N TYR A 65 -13.53 -12.12 -17.83
CA TYR A 65 -12.38 -11.38 -17.32
C TYR A 65 -11.10 -11.81 -18.04
N PRO A 66 -10.15 -10.89 -18.28
CA PRO A 66 -8.85 -11.25 -18.84
C PRO A 66 -8.19 -12.30 -17.94
N LYS A 67 -7.88 -13.46 -18.51
CA LYS A 67 -7.05 -14.43 -17.81
C LYS A 67 -5.63 -13.86 -17.76
N ARG A 68 -5.02 -13.85 -16.56
CA ARG A 68 -3.57 -13.63 -16.45
C ARG A 68 -2.87 -14.76 -17.19
N GLY A 69 -2.26 -14.42 -18.33
CA GLY A 69 -1.26 -15.24 -19.02
C GLY A 69 0.12 -14.93 -18.50
#